data_AF-A0A377NWI3-F1
#
_entry.id   AF-A0A377NWI3-F1
#
_cell.length_a   1.000
_cell.length_b   1.000
_cell.length_c   1.000
_cell.angle_alpha   90.00
_cell.angle_beta   90.00
_cell.angle_gamma   90.00
#
_symmetry.space_group_name_H-M   'P 1'
#
loop_
_entity.id
_entity.type
_entity.pdbx_description
1 polymer ?
#
loop_
_entity_poly.entity_id
_entity_poly.type
_entity_poly.pdbx_seq_one_letter_code
_entity_poly.pdbx_strand_id
1 'polypeptide(L)'
;MTPLKPLLIVPLLAFSVPLFAAPSPSQVSAPSSSTVSSAPGALKFIPRDGKGLSLKKAMQQLIPPGWTFDIAPDVRPPRTVSWKGNDQWNYVTERMLKKYQLRAITDTEKKHVRIERNTLFSPSQATPGTTSLQEKTAEKSANMPQPAHARTTWTLARGTLLRAGLEQWVAAVPCQAGGTWQLAWQNPGLNYSIDAPLHFTGEFRHALSELFRLYQDAQTPLYAAINSTQCVVHVSDRPGD
;
A
#
# COMPACT_ATOMS: atom_id res chain seq x y z
N MET A 1 29.92 -67.48 -57.33
CA MET A 1 28.99 -66.71 -58.19
C MET A 1 27.71 -67.53 -58.35
N THR A 2 26.56 -66.91 -58.07
CA THR A 2 25.15 -67.38 -58.27
C THR A 2 24.65 -68.62 -57.49
N PRO A 3 23.32 -68.87 -57.30
CA PRO A 3 22.15 -67.95 -57.23
C PRO A 3 20.99 -68.35 -56.25
N LEU A 4 19.95 -67.46 -56.17
CA LEU A 4 18.50 -67.70 -55.86
C LEU A 4 18.11 -68.06 -54.40
N LYS A 5 17.03 -67.55 -53.77
CA LYS A 5 15.63 -67.38 -54.23
C LYS A 5 14.83 -66.47 -53.24
N PRO A 6 13.68 -65.85 -53.63
CA PRO A 6 12.98 -64.83 -52.86
C PRO A 6 11.89 -65.39 -51.93
N LEU A 7 11.39 -64.59 -50.99
CA LEU A 7 10.11 -64.83 -50.31
C LEU A 7 9.29 -63.54 -50.08
N LEU A 8 7.97 -63.74 -50.15
CA LEU A 8 6.88 -62.80 -50.30
C LEU A 8 6.64 -61.81 -49.14
N ILE A 9 6.30 -60.58 -49.53
CA ILE A 9 5.16 -59.71 -49.14
C ILE A 9 4.42 -60.02 -47.83
N VAL A 10 4.35 -59.02 -46.94
CA VAL A 10 3.14 -58.71 -46.13
C VAL A 10 2.94 -57.19 -46.11
N PRO A 11 1.75 -56.65 -46.43
CA PRO A 11 1.46 -55.21 -46.39
C PRO A 11 1.24 -54.76 -44.93
N LEU A 12 1.94 -53.72 -44.49
CA LEU A 12 1.61 -53.07 -43.22
C LEU A 12 0.38 -52.17 -43.42
N LEU A 13 -0.72 -52.59 -42.81
CA LEU A 13 -1.95 -51.81 -42.67
C LEU A 13 -1.65 -50.46 -42.01
N ALA A 14 -2.06 -49.37 -42.66
CA ALA A 14 -2.10 -48.05 -42.08
C ALA A 14 -3.15 -48.03 -40.94
N PHE A 15 -2.70 -48.01 -39.69
CA PHE A 15 -3.55 -47.69 -38.56
C PHE A 15 -3.75 -46.18 -38.50
N SER A 16 -4.87 -45.72 -39.07
CA SER A 16 -5.46 -44.41 -38.75
C SER A 16 -5.80 -44.40 -37.26
N VAL A 17 -5.04 -43.66 -36.47
CA VAL A 17 -5.40 -43.36 -35.09
C VAL A 17 -6.49 -42.28 -35.12
N PRO A 18 -7.66 -42.50 -34.50
CA PRO A 18 -8.68 -41.47 -34.42
C PRO A 18 -8.19 -40.33 -33.53
N LEU A 19 -8.33 -39.11 -34.03
CA LEU A 19 -8.13 -37.88 -33.27
C LEU A 19 -9.17 -37.84 -32.16
N PHE A 20 -8.81 -38.32 -30.96
CA PHE A 20 -9.63 -38.15 -29.77
C PHE A 20 -9.69 -36.65 -29.46
N ALA A 21 -10.83 -36.04 -29.78
CA ALA A 21 -11.20 -34.73 -29.28
C ALA A 21 -11.21 -34.77 -27.75
N ALA A 22 -10.27 -34.08 -27.13
CA ALA A 22 -10.26 -33.89 -25.69
C ALA A 22 -11.51 -33.06 -25.29
N PRO A 23 -12.32 -33.52 -24.33
CA PRO A 23 -13.39 -32.69 -23.79
C PRO A 23 -12.80 -31.52 -23.01
N SER A 24 -13.27 -30.32 -23.35
CA SER A 24 -13.00 -29.04 -22.72
C SER A 24 -12.97 -29.11 -21.19
N PRO A 25 -12.03 -28.41 -20.52
CA PRO A 25 -12.17 -28.16 -19.10
C PRO A 25 -13.39 -27.28 -18.87
N SER A 26 -14.44 -27.88 -18.30
CA SER A 26 -15.59 -27.18 -17.74
C SER A 26 -15.13 -25.99 -16.91
N GLN A 27 -15.66 -24.82 -17.27
CA GLN A 27 -15.51 -23.59 -16.52
C GLN A 27 -16.09 -23.79 -15.11
N VAL A 28 -15.22 -24.00 -14.14
CA VAL A 28 -15.55 -23.72 -12.73
C VAL A 28 -15.64 -22.20 -12.64
N SER A 29 -16.87 -21.71 -12.54
CA SER A 29 -17.18 -20.34 -12.17
C SER A 29 -16.46 -20.04 -10.85
N ALA A 30 -15.41 -19.24 -10.93
CA ALA A 30 -14.78 -18.65 -9.76
C ALA A 30 -15.86 -17.87 -8.99
N PRO A 31 -16.01 -18.07 -7.66
CA PRO A 31 -16.85 -17.21 -6.87
C PRO A 31 -16.30 -15.79 -6.98
N SER A 32 -17.22 -14.90 -7.35
CA SER A 32 -17.10 -13.45 -7.47
C SER A 32 -15.89 -12.90 -6.74
N SER A 33 -14.96 -12.37 -7.53
CA SER A 33 -13.94 -11.44 -7.09
C SER A 33 -14.58 -10.42 -6.16
N SER A 34 -14.36 -10.61 -4.87
CA SER A 34 -14.36 -9.49 -3.93
C SER A 34 -13.18 -8.64 -4.38
N THR A 35 -13.41 -7.79 -5.37
CA THR A 35 -12.51 -6.71 -5.74
C THR A 35 -12.43 -5.83 -4.50
N VAL A 36 -11.48 -6.13 -3.62
CA VAL A 36 -10.98 -5.18 -2.65
C VAL A 36 -10.44 -4.04 -3.52
N SER A 37 -11.28 -3.02 -3.67
CA SER A 37 -11.04 -1.93 -4.60
C SER A 37 -9.83 -1.16 -4.07
N SER A 38 -8.67 -1.49 -4.63
CA SER A 38 -7.39 -0.85 -4.40
C SER A 38 -6.77 -0.67 -5.78
N ALA A 39 -7.35 0.23 -6.57
CA ALA A 39 -6.82 0.64 -7.87
C ALA A 39 -6.46 2.15 -7.85
N PRO A 40 -5.23 2.50 -8.24
CA PRO A 40 -4.54 3.75 -7.90
C PRO A 40 -5.09 4.96 -8.67
N GLY A 41 -5.74 5.88 -7.96
CA GLY A 41 -6.20 7.15 -8.54
C GLY A 41 -5.08 8.19 -8.52
N ALA A 42 -4.56 8.54 -9.72
CA ALA A 42 -3.67 9.68 -10.03
C ALA A 42 -2.55 9.97 -9.01
N LEU A 43 -1.28 9.76 -9.39
CA LEU A 43 -0.10 10.12 -8.59
C LEU A 43 0.00 11.64 -8.36
N LYS A 44 -0.89 12.22 -7.55
CA LYS A 44 -0.73 13.59 -7.03
C LYS A 44 -0.04 13.50 -5.69
N PHE A 45 1.18 14.00 -5.65
CA PHE A 45 1.95 14.15 -4.42
C PHE A 45 1.53 15.41 -3.67
N ILE A 46 1.42 15.32 -2.34
CA ILE A 46 1.10 16.45 -1.47
C ILE A 46 2.36 16.85 -0.69
N PRO A 47 3.12 17.86 -1.14
CA PRO A 47 4.41 18.19 -0.53
C PRO A 47 4.29 18.90 0.81
N ARG A 48 3.16 19.58 1.06
CA ARG A 48 2.99 20.46 2.22
C ARG A 48 1.95 19.93 3.21
N ASP A 49 2.23 20.17 4.49
CA ASP A 49 1.28 20.00 5.58
C ASP A 49 0.13 21.01 5.46
N GLY A 50 -1.03 20.63 5.98
CA GLY A 50 -2.16 21.54 6.19
C GLY A 50 -2.61 21.53 7.63
N LYS A 51 -2.95 22.71 8.17
CA LYS A 51 -3.35 22.88 9.56
C LYS A 51 -4.58 23.78 9.68
N GLY A 52 -5.51 23.42 10.58
CA GLY A 52 -6.62 24.27 10.99
C GLY A 52 -7.67 24.56 9.90
N LEU A 53 -7.78 23.73 8.87
CA LEU A 53 -8.73 23.93 7.77
C LEU A 53 -10.01 23.12 8.01
N SER A 54 -11.15 23.56 7.48
CA SER A 54 -12.36 22.72 7.49
C SER A 54 -12.15 21.46 6.63
N LEU A 55 -12.82 20.35 6.97
CA LEU A 55 -12.69 19.10 6.20
C LEU A 55 -12.94 19.32 4.70
N LYS A 56 -13.98 20.09 4.35
CA LYS A 56 -14.30 20.42 2.95
C LYS A 56 -13.15 21.14 2.26
N LYS A 57 -12.56 22.17 2.89
CA LYS A 57 -11.45 22.95 2.33
C LYS A 57 -10.17 22.11 2.23
N ALA A 58 -9.92 21.23 3.20
CA ALA A 58 -8.82 20.28 3.15
C ALA A 58 -8.95 19.31 1.98
N MET A 59 -10.14 18.73 1.79
CA MET A 59 -10.43 17.83 0.66
C MET A 59 -10.21 18.52 -0.68
N GLN A 60 -10.68 19.77 -0.83
CA GLN A 60 -10.45 20.56 -2.04
C GLN A 60 -8.97 20.80 -2.36
N GLN A 61 -8.10 20.88 -1.34
CA GLN A 61 -6.65 21.06 -1.55
C GLN A 61 -5.95 19.73 -1.85
N LEU A 62 -6.35 18.66 -1.18
CA LEU A 62 -5.72 17.35 -1.29
C LEU A 62 -6.10 16.65 -2.60
N ILE A 63 -7.38 16.63 -2.93
CA ILE A 63 -7.92 15.90 -4.07
C ILE A 63 -7.42 16.52 -5.40
N PRO A 64 -7.09 15.73 -6.44
CA PRO A 64 -6.69 16.27 -7.74
C PRO A 64 -7.82 17.05 -8.45
N PRO A 65 -7.50 18.01 -9.33
CA PRO A 65 -8.52 18.71 -10.11
C PRO A 65 -9.29 17.73 -10.99
N GLY A 66 -10.60 17.96 -11.13
CA GLY A 66 -11.50 17.08 -11.91
C GLY A 66 -12.04 15.87 -11.13
N TRP A 67 -11.70 15.73 -9.86
CA TRP A 67 -12.34 14.78 -8.95
C TRP A 67 -13.43 15.45 -8.13
N THR A 68 -14.45 14.68 -7.78
CA THR A 68 -15.57 15.10 -6.93
C THR A 68 -15.49 14.40 -5.58
N PHE A 69 -16.12 14.96 -4.55
CA PHE A 69 -16.23 14.29 -3.26
C PHE A 69 -17.55 14.58 -2.55
N ASP A 70 -18.05 13.60 -1.83
CA ASP A 70 -19.21 13.70 -0.95
C ASP A 70 -18.86 13.24 0.48
N ILE A 71 -19.66 13.70 1.43
CA ILE A 71 -19.60 13.26 2.84
C ILE A 71 -20.91 12.54 3.10
N ALA A 72 -20.83 11.30 3.57
CA ALA A 72 -22.01 10.52 3.90
C ALA A 72 -22.87 11.26 4.95
N PRO A 73 -24.21 11.21 4.85
CA PRO A 73 -25.11 12.03 5.67
C PRO A 73 -25.03 11.73 7.17
N ASP A 74 -24.55 10.54 7.54
CA ASP A 74 -24.36 10.10 8.91
C ASP A 74 -23.02 10.57 9.52
N VAL A 75 -22.14 11.17 8.71
CA VAL A 75 -20.84 11.67 9.14
C VAL A 75 -20.94 13.12 9.62
N ARG A 76 -20.49 13.34 10.85
CA ARG A 76 -20.26 14.70 11.39
C ARG A 76 -18.84 15.13 11.08
N PRO A 77 -18.60 16.07 10.15
CA PRO A 77 -17.26 16.50 9.83
C PRO A 77 -16.60 17.20 11.02
N PRO A 78 -15.32 16.93 11.33
CA PRO A 78 -14.58 17.67 12.33
C PRO A 78 -14.50 19.16 11.95
N ARG A 79 -14.56 20.04 12.96
CA ARG A 79 -14.49 21.50 12.77
C ARG A 79 -13.24 21.93 12.01
N THR A 80 -12.12 21.33 12.38
CA THR A 80 -10.83 21.55 11.74
C THR A 80 -10.10 20.24 11.58
N VAL A 81 -9.46 20.07 10.43
CA VAL A 81 -8.57 18.96 10.14
C VAL A 81 -7.15 19.47 9.96
N SER A 82 -6.20 18.56 10.13
CA SER A 82 -4.80 18.80 9.84
C SER A 82 -4.25 17.53 9.26
N TRP A 83 -3.43 17.67 8.23
CA TRP A 83 -2.78 16.55 7.56
C TRP A 83 -1.28 16.78 7.53
N LYS A 84 -0.56 15.68 7.46
CA LYS A 84 0.86 15.66 7.16
C LYS A 84 1.02 15.34 5.68
N GLY A 85 1.73 16.21 4.97
CA GLY A 85 2.08 15.99 3.58
C GLY A 85 3.20 14.95 3.46
N ASN A 86 4.04 15.11 2.44
CA ASN A 86 5.11 14.20 2.08
C ASN A 86 4.64 12.79 1.68
N ASP A 87 3.47 12.71 1.05
CA ASP A 87 2.90 11.45 0.58
C ASP A 87 1.87 11.73 -0.53
N GLN A 88 1.36 10.68 -1.16
CA GLN A 88 0.31 10.78 -2.18
C GLN A 88 -1.04 11.18 -1.55
N TRP A 89 -1.84 11.94 -2.31
CA TRP A 89 -3.07 12.55 -1.82
C TRP A 89 -4.08 11.56 -1.20
N ASN A 90 -4.18 10.35 -1.77
CA ASN A 90 -5.03 9.26 -1.28
C ASN A 90 -4.60 8.85 0.13
N TYR A 91 -3.31 8.60 0.33
CA TYR A 91 -2.77 8.20 1.63
C TYR A 91 -2.78 9.34 2.65
N VAL A 92 -2.48 10.58 2.24
CA VAL A 92 -2.62 11.76 3.11
C VAL A 92 -4.06 11.91 3.59
N THR A 93 -5.03 11.74 2.67
CA THR A 93 -6.46 11.82 2.97
C THR A 93 -6.87 10.72 3.94
N GLU A 94 -6.54 9.46 3.65
CA GLU A 94 -6.85 8.33 4.53
C GLU A 94 -6.25 8.51 5.93
N ARG A 95 -4.97 8.91 6.02
CA ARG A 95 -4.25 9.11 7.28
C ARG A 95 -4.90 10.21 8.12
N MET A 96 -5.26 11.32 7.49
CA MET A 96 -5.97 12.42 8.14
C MET A 96 -7.35 11.98 8.64
N LEU A 97 -8.13 11.29 7.80
CA LEU A 97 -9.49 10.85 8.13
C LEU A 97 -9.50 9.80 9.25
N LYS A 98 -8.51 8.88 9.25
CA LYS A 98 -8.36 7.84 10.27
C LYS A 98 -8.29 8.41 11.68
N LYS A 99 -7.71 9.60 11.87
CA LYS A 99 -7.67 10.30 13.17
C LYS A 99 -9.06 10.63 13.72
N TYR A 100 -10.04 10.82 12.84
CA TYR A 100 -11.42 11.13 13.17
C TYR A 100 -12.34 9.92 13.02
N GLN A 101 -11.79 8.70 12.92
CA GLN A 101 -12.54 7.46 12.65
C GLN A 101 -13.36 7.54 11.35
N LEU A 102 -12.87 8.32 10.39
CA LEU A 102 -13.43 8.42 9.05
C LEU A 102 -12.53 7.68 8.06
N ARG A 103 -13.10 7.29 6.92
CA ARG A 103 -12.37 6.72 5.79
C ARG A 103 -12.84 7.36 4.49
N ALA A 104 -11.93 7.48 3.54
CA ALA A 104 -12.26 7.82 2.16
C ALA A 104 -12.40 6.54 1.34
N ILE A 105 -13.53 6.39 0.66
CA ILE A 105 -13.76 5.39 -0.38
C ILE A 105 -13.55 6.08 -1.71
N THR A 106 -12.51 5.67 -2.42
CA THR A 106 -12.11 6.29 -3.69
C THR A 106 -12.64 5.44 -4.84
N ASP A 107 -13.50 6.03 -5.66
CA ASP A 107 -13.99 5.48 -6.93
C ASP A 107 -13.20 6.13 -8.07
N THR A 108 -12.19 5.41 -8.57
CA THR A 108 -11.29 5.92 -9.62
C THR A 108 -11.99 6.03 -10.98
N GLU A 109 -12.98 5.17 -11.26
CA GLU A 109 -13.74 5.21 -12.51
C GLU A 109 -14.62 6.45 -12.56
N LYS A 110 -15.30 6.75 -11.45
CA LYS A 110 -16.16 7.95 -11.34
C LYS A 110 -15.39 9.21 -10.94
N LYS A 111 -14.08 9.11 -10.68
CA LYS A 111 -13.25 10.17 -10.09
C LYS A 111 -13.95 10.81 -8.88
N HIS A 112 -14.44 9.97 -7.99
CA HIS A 112 -15.31 10.37 -6.89
C HIS A 112 -14.79 9.83 -5.56
N VAL A 113 -14.73 10.66 -4.53
CA VAL A 113 -14.26 10.32 -3.20
C VAL A 113 -15.41 10.44 -2.20
N ARG A 114 -15.82 9.34 -1.60
CA ARG A 114 -16.83 9.33 -0.53
C ARG A 114 -16.19 9.25 0.84
N ILE A 115 -16.56 10.17 1.73
CA ILE A 115 -16.11 10.15 3.13
C ILE A 115 -17.21 9.54 4.00
N GLU A 116 -16.88 8.44 4.67
CA GLU A 116 -17.80 7.70 5.53
C GLU A 116 -17.18 7.38 6.91
N ARG A 117 -18.00 6.95 7.86
CA ARG A 117 -17.52 6.46 9.16
C ARG A 117 -16.78 5.14 8.95
N ASN A 118 -15.59 5.02 9.50
CA ASN A 118 -14.85 3.76 9.46
C ASN A 118 -15.51 2.76 10.43
N THR A 119 -16.39 1.90 9.90
CA THR A 119 -17.18 0.90 10.65
C THR A 119 -16.34 -0.15 11.38
N LEU A 120 -15.04 -0.24 11.05
CA LEU A 120 -14.06 -1.05 11.79
C LEU A 120 -13.69 -0.45 13.17
N PHE A 121 -14.19 0.75 13.50
CA PHE A 121 -14.05 1.39 14.83
C PHE A 121 -15.39 1.58 15.55
N SER A 122 -16.45 0.84 15.20
CA SER A 122 -17.72 0.94 15.92
C SER A 122 -17.55 0.52 17.40
N PRO A 123 -17.86 1.40 18.38
CA PRO A 123 -18.21 0.90 19.70
C PRO A 123 -19.51 0.11 19.54
N SER A 124 -19.47 -1.14 19.98
CA SER A 124 -20.61 -2.06 20.04
C SER A 124 -21.86 -1.35 20.55
N GLN A 125 -23.01 -1.71 19.99
CA GLN A 125 -24.34 -1.29 20.41
C GLN A 125 -24.42 -1.14 21.94
N ALA A 126 -24.76 0.07 22.39
CA ALA A 126 -25.02 0.37 23.78
C ALA A 126 -26.28 -0.37 24.24
N THR A 127 -26.10 -1.42 25.03
CA THR A 127 -27.12 -1.89 25.98
C THR A 127 -26.89 -1.14 27.30
N PRO A 128 -27.90 -0.47 27.89
CA PRO A 128 -27.75 0.17 29.19
C PRO A 128 -27.62 -0.88 30.30
N GLY A 129 -26.51 -0.85 31.04
CA GLY A 129 -26.24 -1.74 32.17
C GLY A 129 -25.27 -1.11 33.17
N THR A 130 -25.81 -0.25 34.02
CA THR A 130 -25.46 0.05 35.43
C THR A 130 -24.10 -0.43 35.99
N THR A 131 -23.26 0.57 36.34
CA THR A 131 -22.48 0.75 37.60
C THR A 131 -21.58 -0.39 38.12
N SER A 132 -20.27 -0.14 38.21
CA SER A 132 -19.61 0.16 39.50
C SER A 132 -18.11 0.44 39.35
N LEU A 133 -17.70 1.58 39.91
CA LEU A 133 -16.32 1.95 40.24
C LEU A 133 -15.74 0.94 41.24
N GLN A 134 -14.50 0.50 41.04
CA GLN A 134 -13.55 0.27 42.15
C GLN A 134 -12.12 0.59 41.71
N GLU A 135 -11.61 1.64 42.31
CA GLU A 135 -10.24 2.11 42.31
C GLU A 135 -9.56 1.54 43.57
N LYS A 136 -8.44 0.80 43.43
CA LYS A 136 -7.44 0.64 44.49
C LYS A 136 -6.07 0.20 43.97
N THR A 137 -5.18 1.19 43.89
CA THR A 137 -3.75 1.24 44.27
C THR A 137 -2.78 0.13 43.84
N ALA A 138 -1.69 0.59 43.21
CA ALA A 138 -0.53 -0.13 42.71
C ALA A 138 0.42 -0.70 43.79
N GLU A 139 1.10 -1.81 43.48
CA GLU A 139 2.54 -1.96 43.76
C GLU A 139 3.24 -3.04 42.89
N LYS A 140 4.14 -2.57 42.03
CA LYS A 140 5.51 -3.07 41.75
C LYS A 140 5.78 -4.55 41.39
N SER A 141 6.33 -4.67 40.16
CA SER A 141 7.46 -5.55 39.74
C SER A 141 7.17 -7.01 39.40
N ALA A 142 6.99 -7.25 38.10
CA ALA A 142 7.82 -8.13 37.26
C ALA A 142 6.99 -8.55 36.02
N ASN A 143 6.94 -7.72 34.98
CA ASN A 143 6.18 -8.07 33.78
C ASN A 143 7.08 -8.59 32.67
N MET A 144 6.98 -9.91 32.49
CA MET A 144 7.14 -10.70 31.28
C MET A 144 6.87 -9.92 29.97
N PRO A 145 7.52 -10.29 28.83
CA PRO A 145 7.32 -9.60 27.56
C PRO A 145 5.87 -9.72 27.12
N GLN A 146 5.12 -8.64 27.26
CA GLN A 146 3.79 -8.53 26.70
C GLN A 146 3.95 -8.46 25.17
N PRO A 147 3.34 -9.36 24.38
CA PRO A 147 3.33 -9.23 22.93
C PRO A 147 2.37 -8.09 22.55
N ALA A 148 2.86 -6.87 22.70
CA ALA A 148 2.37 -5.73 21.95
C ALA A 148 2.71 -6.01 20.49
N HIS A 149 1.71 -6.02 19.61
CA HIS A 149 1.86 -6.08 18.15
C HIS A 149 3.19 -5.47 17.72
N ALA A 150 4.17 -6.32 17.38
CA ALA A 150 5.55 -5.90 17.20
C ALA A 150 5.60 -4.86 16.08
N ARG A 151 5.79 -3.59 16.43
CA ARG A 151 5.97 -2.54 15.43
C ARG A 151 7.29 -2.82 14.74
N THR A 152 7.24 -3.13 13.45
CA THR A 152 8.43 -3.24 12.61
C THR A 152 9.25 -1.96 12.76
N THR A 153 10.53 -2.14 13.05
CA THR A 153 11.48 -1.03 13.19
C THR A 153 12.36 -1.00 11.95
N TRP A 154 12.39 0.15 11.29
CA TRP A 154 13.15 0.43 10.09
C TRP A 154 14.36 1.27 10.46
N THR A 155 15.55 0.83 10.07
CA THR A 155 16.80 1.48 10.48
C THR A 155 17.72 1.75 9.31
N LEU A 156 18.47 2.85 9.40
CA LEU A 156 19.56 3.18 8.50
C LEU A 156 20.80 3.50 9.32
N ALA A 157 21.87 2.74 9.10
CA ALA A 157 23.13 2.94 9.81
C ALA A 157 23.87 4.17 9.29
N ARG A 158 24.58 4.85 10.19
CA ARG A 158 25.49 5.94 9.82
C ARG A 158 26.51 5.49 8.78
N GLY A 159 26.78 6.34 7.80
CA GLY A 159 27.71 6.07 6.70
C GLY A 159 27.13 5.23 5.57
N THR A 160 25.86 4.79 5.67
CA THR A 160 25.16 4.13 4.58
C THR A 160 24.66 5.16 3.56
N LEU A 161 24.61 4.82 2.28
CA LEU A 161 23.93 5.64 1.27
C LEU A 161 22.41 5.45 1.38
N LEU A 162 21.65 6.54 1.30
CA LEU A 162 20.19 6.54 1.38
C LEU A 162 19.58 5.52 0.42
N ARG A 163 20.05 5.49 -0.83
CA ARG A 163 19.59 4.53 -1.84
C ARG A 163 19.84 3.09 -1.42
N ALA A 164 21.05 2.75 -0.98
CA ALA A 164 21.41 1.39 -0.58
C ALA A 164 20.60 0.91 0.62
N GLY A 165 20.38 1.80 1.59
CA GLY A 165 19.50 1.52 2.73
C GLY A 165 18.04 1.32 2.33
N LEU A 166 17.55 2.11 1.37
CA LEU A 166 16.20 1.95 0.85
C LEU A 166 16.03 0.66 0.04
N GLU A 167 17.04 0.26 -0.74
CA GLU A 167 17.10 -1.03 -1.44
C GLU A 167 16.96 -2.21 -0.47
N GLN A 168 17.58 -2.12 0.72
CA GLN A 168 17.40 -3.12 1.78
C GLN A 168 15.96 -3.14 2.31
N TRP A 169 15.35 -1.97 2.53
CA TRP A 169 13.98 -1.91 3.06
C TRP A 169 12.95 -2.46 2.07
N VAL A 170 13.06 -2.13 0.77
CA VAL A 170 12.14 -2.66 -0.25
C VAL A 170 12.29 -4.17 -0.42
N ALA A 171 13.51 -4.71 -0.29
CA ALA A 171 13.75 -6.15 -0.34
C ALA A 171 13.18 -6.91 0.88
N ALA A 172 12.99 -6.22 2.02
CA ALA A 172 12.51 -6.82 3.26
C ALA A 172 10.97 -6.99 3.33
N VAL A 173 10.22 -6.45 2.37
CA VAL A 173 8.75 -6.50 2.38
C VAL A 173 8.19 -7.27 1.19
N PRO A 174 7.13 -8.07 1.37
CA PRO A 174 6.42 -8.65 0.23
C PRO A 174 5.54 -7.62 -0.46
N CYS A 175 5.44 -7.69 -1.80
CA CYS A 175 4.46 -6.92 -2.53
C CYS A 175 3.10 -7.62 -2.51
N GLN A 176 2.04 -6.89 -2.14
CA GLN A 176 0.68 -7.44 -2.04
C GLN A 176 0.08 -7.83 -3.40
N ALA A 177 0.53 -7.20 -4.50
CA ALA A 177 0.12 -7.56 -5.86
C ALA A 177 0.81 -8.82 -6.40
N GLY A 178 1.71 -9.43 -5.62
CA GLY A 178 2.60 -10.50 -6.07
C GLY A 178 3.87 -9.94 -6.70
N GLY A 179 5.02 -10.56 -6.40
CA GLY A 179 6.34 -10.14 -6.89
C GLY A 179 7.18 -9.37 -5.88
N THR A 180 8.29 -8.80 -6.36
CA THR A 180 9.30 -8.09 -5.57
C THR A 180 9.16 -6.59 -5.75
N TRP A 181 9.32 -5.83 -4.66
CA TRP A 181 9.39 -4.38 -4.77
C TRP A 181 10.61 -3.91 -5.57
N GLN A 182 10.37 -2.91 -6.41
CA GLN A 182 11.38 -2.25 -7.23
C GLN A 182 11.60 -0.83 -6.72
N LEU A 183 12.85 -0.40 -6.69
CA LEU A 183 13.20 1.00 -6.41
C LEU A 183 13.51 1.72 -7.72
N ALA A 184 12.59 2.56 -8.17
CA ALA A 184 12.78 3.42 -9.31
C ALA A 184 13.36 4.77 -8.84
N TRP A 185 14.64 4.98 -9.09
CA TRP A 185 15.36 6.17 -8.66
C TRP A 185 15.62 7.09 -9.85
N GLN A 186 14.92 8.22 -9.92
CA GLN A 186 14.90 9.08 -11.11
C GLN A 186 16.25 9.76 -11.37
N ASN A 187 16.92 10.23 -10.31
CA ASN A 187 18.20 10.92 -10.42
C ASN A 187 19.32 10.10 -9.76
N PRO A 188 20.00 9.19 -10.51
CA PRO A 188 20.98 8.26 -9.93
C PRO A 188 22.22 8.96 -9.34
N GLY A 189 22.51 10.20 -9.75
CA GLY A 189 23.61 11.00 -9.20
C GLY A 189 23.28 11.66 -7.87
N LEU A 190 21.99 11.72 -7.49
CA LEU A 190 21.54 12.31 -6.24
C LEU A 190 21.33 11.22 -5.18
N ASN A 191 22.35 11.01 -4.35
CA ASN A 191 22.32 9.99 -3.30
C ASN A 191 22.96 10.52 -2.02
N TYR A 192 22.14 10.77 -0.99
CA TYR A 192 22.60 11.30 0.28
C TYR A 192 23.23 10.23 1.17
N SER A 193 24.26 10.60 1.91
CA SER A 193 24.80 9.78 2.99
C SER A 193 23.95 9.94 4.26
N ILE A 194 23.88 8.89 5.06
CA ILE A 194 23.23 8.90 6.37
C ILE A 194 24.26 9.40 7.40
N ASP A 195 24.15 10.67 7.79
CA ASP A 195 25.10 11.31 8.71
C ASP A 195 24.92 10.89 10.17
N ALA A 196 23.72 10.46 10.54
CA ALA A 196 23.37 9.95 11.85
C ALA A 196 22.44 8.72 11.73
N PRO A 197 22.54 7.73 12.65
CA PRO A 197 21.65 6.58 12.63
C PRO A 197 20.18 7.00 12.67
N LEU A 198 19.38 6.47 11.75
CA LEU A 198 17.94 6.75 11.68
C LEU A 198 17.15 5.53 12.13
N HIS A 199 16.08 5.77 12.88
CA HIS A 199 15.18 4.75 13.40
C HIS A 199 13.73 5.20 13.23
N PHE A 200 12.91 4.38 12.57
CA PHE A 200 11.49 4.62 12.36
C PHE A 200 10.69 3.39 12.79
N THR A 201 9.49 3.59 13.30
CA THR A 201 8.61 2.48 13.73
C THR A 201 7.29 2.50 12.98
N GLY A 202 6.79 1.34 12.59
CA GLY A 202 5.49 1.18 11.96
C GLY A 202 5.57 0.47 10.61
N GLU A 203 4.54 0.66 9.80
CA GLU A 203 4.46 0.07 8.46
C GLU A 203 5.51 0.67 7.53
N PHE A 204 5.95 -0.12 6.54
CA PHE A 204 6.95 0.28 5.54
C PHE A 204 6.67 1.65 4.92
N ARG A 205 5.42 1.91 4.50
CA ARG A 205 5.03 3.20 3.91
C ARG A 205 5.16 4.37 4.89
N HIS A 206 4.84 4.16 6.16
CA HIS A 206 4.96 5.22 7.16
C HIS A 206 6.42 5.57 7.43
N ALA A 207 7.27 4.55 7.58
CA ALA A 207 8.71 4.74 7.73
C ALA A 207 9.32 5.43 6.51
N LEU A 208 8.88 5.07 5.29
CA LEU A 208 9.29 5.74 4.06
C LEU A 208 8.92 7.22 4.07
N SER A 209 7.66 7.55 4.39
CA SER A 209 7.22 8.96 4.48
C SER A 209 8.05 9.75 5.50
N GLU A 210 8.34 9.18 6.68
CA GLU A 210 9.13 9.89 7.70
C GLU A 210 10.60 10.05 7.29
N LEU A 211 11.18 9.06 6.61
CA LEU A 211 12.53 9.15 6.06
C LEU A 211 12.66 10.30 5.08
N PHE A 212 11.80 10.35 4.05
CA PHE A 212 11.85 11.40 3.03
C PHE A 212 11.46 12.78 3.56
N ARG A 213 10.78 12.85 4.71
CA ARG A 213 10.48 14.12 5.38
C ARG A 213 11.76 14.84 5.81
N LEU A 214 12.80 14.09 6.18
CA LEU A 214 14.11 14.66 6.57
C LEU A 214 14.83 15.32 5.39
N TYR A 215 14.52 14.90 4.17
CA TYR A 215 15.16 15.38 2.94
C TYR A 215 14.38 16.49 2.24
N GLN A 216 13.26 16.96 2.79
CA GLN A 216 12.47 18.02 2.15
C GLN A 216 13.15 19.39 2.18
N ASP A 217 13.99 19.63 3.18
CA ASP A 217 14.77 20.87 3.35
C ASP A 217 16.26 20.66 3.05
N ALA A 218 16.63 19.53 2.43
CA ALA A 218 17.98 19.29 1.96
C ALA A 218 18.34 20.23 0.80
N GLN A 219 19.63 20.34 0.48
CA GLN A 219 20.14 21.14 -0.65
C GLN A 219 19.37 20.85 -1.95
N THR A 220 19.07 19.57 -2.19
CA THR A 220 18.17 19.11 -3.24
C THR A 220 17.09 18.26 -2.57
N PRO A 221 15.82 18.68 -2.61
CA PRO A 221 14.76 17.95 -1.93
C PRO A 221 14.59 16.56 -2.54
N LEU A 222 14.16 15.58 -1.74
CA LEU A 222 13.77 14.27 -2.24
C LEU A 222 12.34 13.94 -1.84
N TYR A 223 11.63 13.31 -2.77
CA TYR A 223 10.26 12.85 -2.62
C TYR A 223 10.17 11.37 -2.95
N ALA A 224 9.27 10.67 -2.28
CA ALA A 224 9.01 9.27 -2.55
C ALA A 224 7.52 8.99 -2.72
N ALA A 225 7.20 8.17 -3.71
CA ALA A 225 5.86 7.74 -4.04
C ALA A 225 5.82 6.20 -4.11
N ILE A 226 4.81 5.58 -3.51
CA ILE A 226 4.64 4.12 -3.56
C ILE A 226 3.50 3.79 -4.53
N ASN A 227 3.78 2.91 -5.49
CA ASN A 227 2.79 2.27 -6.32
C ASN A 227 2.68 0.79 -5.93
N SER A 228 1.72 0.46 -5.06
CA SER A 228 1.55 -0.90 -4.52
C SER A 228 1.01 -1.90 -5.54
N THR A 229 0.35 -1.44 -6.61
CA THR A 229 -0.13 -2.31 -7.69
C THR A 229 0.98 -2.72 -8.65
N GLN A 230 1.96 -1.86 -8.86
CA GLN A 230 3.13 -2.16 -9.70
C GLN A 230 4.34 -2.61 -8.89
N CYS A 231 4.22 -2.65 -7.56
CA CYS A 231 5.32 -2.95 -6.64
C CYS A 231 6.53 -2.01 -6.84
N VAL A 232 6.30 -0.71 -7.09
CA VAL A 232 7.38 0.27 -7.32
C VAL A 232 7.38 1.34 -6.24
N VAL A 233 8.55 1.66 -5.72
CA VAL A 233 8.81 2.91 -5.00
C VAL A 233 9.54 3.85 -5.96
N HIS A 234 8.90 4.96 -6.32
CA HIS A 234 9.50 6.01 -7.13
C HIS A 234 10.15 7.05 -6.22
N VAL A 235 11.38 7.44 -6.50
CA VAL A 235 12.12 8.49 -5.78
C VAL A 235 12.61 9.53 -6.77
N SER A 236 12.29 10.80 -6.50
CA SER A 236 12.59 11.93 -7.38
C SER A 236 12.99 13.17 -6.59
N ASP A 237 13.71 14.07 -7.25
CA ASP A 237 13.97 15.43 -6.74
C ASP A 237 12.83 16.42 -7.04
N ARG A 238 11.76 15.93 -7.69
CA ARG A 238 10.61 16.74 -8.10
C ARG A 238 9.30 16.14 -7.59
N PRO A 239 8.43 16.92 -6.95
CA PRO A 239 7.19 16.39 -6.42
C PRO A 239 6.23 16.00 -7.55
N GLY A 240 5.75 14.75 -7.55
CA GLY A 240 4.69 14.28 -8.45
C GLY A 240 5.13 13.70 -9.79
N ASP A 241 6.42 13.40 -9.95
CA ASP A 241 6.97 12.59 -11.06
C ASP A 241 6.90 11.10 -10.72
#